data_AF-A0A2G5V4P6-F1
#
_entry.id   AF-A0A2G5V4P6-F1
#
_cell.length_a   1.000
_cell.length_b   1.000
_cell.length_c   1.000
_cell.angle_alpha   90.00
_cell.angle_beta   90.00
_cell.angle_gamma   90.00
#
_symmetry.space_group_name_H-M   'P 1'
#
loop_
_entity.id
_entity.type
_entity.pdbx_description
1 polymer ?
#
loop_
_entity_poly.entity_id
_entity_poly.type
_entity_poly.pdbx_seq_one_letter_code
_entity_poly.pdbx_strand_id
1 'polypeptide(L)' 'MMALRILLVFFLMFAMVDVTESTSRCVHKAFNVMRVLCENSENDHLLKSAQECCEENCSMTQMYIKCHQ' A
#
# COMPACT_ATOMS: atom_id res chain seq x y z
N MET A 1 11.45 -20.04 -29.96
CA MET A 1 12.10 -19.80 -28.64
C MET A 1 12.12 -18.32 -28.24
N MET A 2 12.38 -17.37 -29.14
CA MET A 2 12.39 -15.91 -28.84
C MET A 2 11.01 -15.36 -28.42
N ALA A 3 9.93 -15.73 -29.13
CA ALA A 3 8.58 -15.24 -28.85
C ALA A 3 8.04 -15.63 -27.45
N LEU A 4 8.38 -16.82 -26.96
CA LEU A 4 7.98 -17.27 -25.62
C LEU A 4 8.61 -16.41 -24.53
N ARG A 5 9.88 -16.00 -24.69
CA ARG A 5 10.56 -15.12 -23.73
C ARG A 5 9.95 -13.72 -23.72
N ILE A 6 9.59 -13.19 -24.88
CA ILE A 6 8.92 -11.89 -25.00
C ILE A 6 7.56 -11.91 -24.30
N LEU A 7 6.77 -12.98 -24.53
CA LEU A 7 5.47 -13.16 -23.86
C LEU A 7 5.62 -13.26 -22.33
N LEU A 8 6.62 -14.00 -21.84
CA LEU A 8 6.88 -14.11 -20.40
C LEU A 8 7.25 -12.74 -19.79
N VAL A 9 8.09 -11.95 -20.45
CA VAL A 9 8.46 -10.61 -19.97
C VAL A 9 7.25 -9.69 -19.94
N PHE A 10 6.41 -9.70 -20.99
CA PHE A 10 5.17 -8.92 -21.00
C PHE A 10 4.24 -9.31 -19.85
N PHE A 11 4.05 -10.61 -19.62
CA PHE A 11 3.19 -11.11 -18.54
C PHE A 11 3.69 -10.68 -17.15
N LEU A 12 5.01 -10.72 -16.92
CA LEU A 12 5.62 -10.25 -15.67
C LEU A 12 5.44 -8.73 -15.49
N MET A 13 5.58 -7.95 -16.56
CA MET A 13 5.37 -6.50 -16.50
C MET A 13 3.92 -6.16 -16.16
N PHE A 14 2.94 -6.82 -16.79
CA PHE A 14 1.52 -6.64 -16.44
C PHE A 14 1.24 -7.01 -14.98
N ALA A 15 1.71 -8.18 -14.52
CA ALA A 15 1.52 -8.62 -13.14
C ALA A 15 2.10 -7.63 -12.11
N MET A 16 3.27 -7.05 -12.38
CA MET A 16 3.86 -6.05 -11.47
C MET A 16 3.13 -4.69 -11.52
N VAL A 17 2.54 -4.30 -12.65
CA VAL A 17 1.70 -3.10 -12.76
C VAL A 17 0.43 -3.24 -11.94
N ASP A 18 -0.26 -4.37 -12.01
CA ASP A 18 -1.47 -4.64 -11.22
C ASP A 18 -1.19 -4.60 -9.71
N VAL A 19 -0.08 -5.23 -9.28
CA VAL A 19 0.35 -5.21 -7.88
C VAL A 19 0.66 -3.79 -7.42
N THR A 20 1.42 -3.02 -8.20
CA THR A 20 1.80 -1.64 -7.84
C THR A 20 0.58 -0.71 -7.74
N GLU A 21 -0.38 -0.85 -8.67
CA GLU A 21 -1.62 -0.05 -8.65
C GLU A 21 -2.47 -0.40 -7.41
N SER A 22 -2.56 -1.69 -7.06
CA SER A 22 -3.29 -2.12 -5.86
C SER A 22 -2.66 -1.61 -4.56
N THR A 23 -1.32 -1.66 -4.43
CA THR A 23 -0.59 -1.16 -3.26
C THR A 23 -0.78 0.34 -3.13
N SER A 24 -0.59 1.12 -4.21
CA SER A 24 -0.72 2.58 -4.14
C SER A 24 -2.12 3.04 -3.70
N ARG A 25 -3.19 2.38 -4.20
CA ARG A 25 -4.57 2.66 -3.79
C ARG A 25 -4.82 2.29 -2.34
N CYS A 26 -4.27 1.16 -1.89
CA CYS A 26 -4.36 0.76 -0.50
C CYS A 26 -3.71 1.81 0.41
N VAL A 27 -2.45 2.20 0.12
CA VAL A 27 -1.69 3.15 0.93
C VAL A 27 -2.41 4.48 1.01
N HIS A 28 -2.94 4.98 -0.11
CA HIS A 28 -3.70 6.24 -0.14
C HIS A 28 -4.97 6.17 0.73
N LYS A 29 -5.70 5.05 0.68
CA LYS A 29 -6.91 4.85 1.48
C LYS A 29 -6.59 4.73 2.97
N ALA A 30 -5.58 3.94 3.31
CA ALA A 30 -5.10 3.77 4.68
C ALA A 30 -4.60 5.11 5.25
N PHE A 31 -3.83 5.87 4.49
CA PHE A 31 -3.35 7.20 4.86
C PHE A 31 -4.50 8.16 5.14
N ASN A 32 -5.52 8.21 4.28
CA ASN A 32 -6.68 9.07 4.51
C ASN A 32 -7.46 8.69 5.77
N VAL A 33 -7.60 7.40 6.05
CA VAL A 33 -8.25 6.92 7.29
C VAL A 33 -7.42 7.30 8.51
N MET A 34 -6.11 7.02 8.50
CA MET A 34 -5.22 7.38 9.60
C MET A 34 -5.17 8.90 9.82
N ARG A 35 -5.13 9.71 8.75
CA ARG A 35 -5.17 11.17 8.86
C ARG A 35 -6.40 11.69 9.60
N VAL A 36 -7.52 11.00 9.52
CA VAL A 36 -8.74 11.32 10.28
C VAL A 36 -8.69 10.78 11.70
N LEU A 37 -8.17 9.57 11.90
CA LEU A 37 -8.14 8.91 13.20
C LEU A 37 -7.11 9.50 14.17
N CYS A 38 -6.06 10.13 13.64
CA CYS A 38 -4.81 10.33 14.36
C CYS A 38 -4.45 11.81 14.52
N GLU A 39 -5.47 12.65 14.79
CA GLU A 39 -5.36 14.11 14.96
C GLU A 39 -4.00 14.52 15.57
N ASN A 40 -3.20 15.30 14.83
CA ASN A 40 -1.82 15.76 15.13
C ASN A 40 -0.63 14.83 14.89
N SER A 41 -0.77 13.64 14.29
CA SER A 41 0.41 12.86 13.87
C SER A 41 1.10 13.49 12.64
N GLU A 42 2.44 13.45 12.59
CA GLU A 42 3.19 13.94 11.44
C GLU A 42 2.84 13.14 10.18
N ASN A 43 2.63 13.84 9.05
CA ASN A 43 2.21 13.22 7.79
C ASN A 43 3.20 12.14 7.30
N ASP A 44 4.50 12.30 7.56
CA ASP A 44 5.51 11.31 7.18
C ASP A 44 5.39 10.02 8.01
N HIS A 45 5.05 10.13 9.29
CA HIS A 45 4.79 8.98 10.14
C HIS A 45 3.53 8.24 9.69
N LEU A 46 2.46 8.98 9.40
CA LEU A 46 1.19 8.43 8.90
C LEU A 46 1.34 7.70 7.56
N LEU A 47 2.14 8.25 6.64
CA LEU A 47 2.37 7.63 5.34
C LEU A 47 3.10 6.29 5.49
N LYS A 48 4.12 6.24 6.36
CA LYS A 48 4.85 5.01 6.65
C LYS A 48 3.94 3.96 7.32
N SER A 49 3.15 4.36 8.32
CA SER A 49 2.19 3.47 8.97
C SER A 49 1.13 2.95 7.99
N ALA A 50 0.67 3.78 7.05
CA ALA A 50 -0.27 3.39 6.02
C ALA A 50 0.34 2.37 5.03
N GLN A 51 1.61 2.53 4.69
CA GLN A 51 2.34 1.56 3.85
C GLN A 51 2.48 0.21 4.55
N GLU A 52 2.98 0.19 5.78
CA GLU A 52 3.09 -1.03 6.59
C GLU A 52 1.73 -1.71 6.74
N CYS A 53 0.65 -0.94 6.95
CA CYS A 53 -0.67 -1.52 7.07
C CYS A 53 -1.19 -2.17 5.78
N CYS A 54 -0.79 -1.69 4.62
CA CYS A 54 -1.16 -2.31 3.35
C CYS A 54 -0.35 -3.57 3.06
N GLU A 55 0.90 -3.62 3.50
CA GLU A 55 1.72 -4.83 3.41
C GLU A 55 1.21 -5.92 4.38
N GLU A 56 0.71 -5.53 5.55
CA GLU A 56 0.20 -6.43 6.59
C GLU A 56 -1.30 -6.74 6.51
N ASN A 57 -2.03 -6.18 5.53
CA ASN A 57 -3.50 -6.26 5.44
C ASN A 57 -4.21 -5.84 6.74
N CYS A 58 -3.84 -4.69 7.30
CA CYS A 58 -4.42 -4.16 8.53
C CYS A 58 -5.94 -3.99 8.49
N SER A 59 -6.55 -4.23 9.65
CA SER A 59 -7.90 -3.75 9.97
C SER A 59 -7.89 -2.26 10.38
N MET A 60 -9.06 -1.61 10.35
CA MET A 60 -9.19 -0.22 10.81
C MET A 60 -8.77 -0.02 12.28
N THR A 61 -8.98 -1.01 13.16
CA THR A 61 -8.54 -0.94 14.56
C THR A 61 -7.02 -0.86 14.67
N GLN A 62 -6.29 -1.61 13.86
CA GLN A 62 -4.81 -1.56 13.83
C GLN A 62 -4.30 -0.22 13.31
N MET A 63 -5.02 0.39 12.37
CA MET A 63 -4.68 1.73 11.89
C MET A 63 -4.74 2.78 13.01
N TYR A 64 -5.73 2.69 13.90
CA TYR A 64 -5.84 3.56 15.07
C TYR A 64 -4.70 3.32 16.08
N ILE A 65 -4.37 2.04 16.35
CA ILE A 65 -3.30 1.69 17.30
C ILE A 65 -1.95 2.23 16.83
N LYS A 66 -1.62 2.09 15.53
CA LYS A 66 -0.35 2.57 14.95
C LYS A 66 -0.13 4.09 15.09
N CYS A 67 -1.18 4.85 15.34
CA CYS A 67 -1.08 6.30 15.50
C CYS A 67 -0.74 6.79 16.90
N HIS A 68 -0.97 5.94 17.90
CA HIS A 68 -0.70 6.24 19.31
C HIS A 68 0.50 5.45 19.85
N GLN A 69 1.24 4.78 18.96
CA GLN A 69 2.46 4.04 19.25
C GLN A 69 3.69 4.89 18.94
#